data_AF-A0A269PQ31-F1
#
_entry.id   AF-A0A269PQ31-F1
#
_cell.length_a   1.000
_cell.length_b   1.000
_cell.length_c   1.000
_cell.angle_alpha   90.00
_cell.angle_beta   90.00
_cell.angle_gamma   90.00
#
_symmetry.space_group_name_H-M   'P 1'
#
loop_
_entity.id
_entity.type
_entity.pdbx_description
1 polymer ?
#
loop_
_entity_poly.entity_id
_entity_poly.type
_entity_poly.pdbx_seq_one_letter_code
_entity_poly.pdbx_strand_id
1 'polypeptide(L)'
;MKYSGYYLVFTGVIHNLIGLVLGWQTLVDMHQDNWFSSTIVNGQIMFQREAIVWFLLTGFFWILFGFMLQKALKEGFTPSLYLAWGFITIGIVIAIIMPISGAYLFIIQGAVLLTGLRKIKSKSLVQQKI
;
A
#
# COMPACT_ATOMS: atom_id res chain seq x y z
N MET A 1 6.26 12.82 -7.63
CA MET A 1 7.00 12.61 -6.36
C MET A 1 6.57 13.52 -5.20
N LYS A 2 6.38 14.85 -5.37
CA LYS A 2 6.04 15.77 -4.24
C LYS A 2 4.88 15.29 -3.35
N TYR A 3 3.85 14.69 -3.95
CA TYR A 3 2.66 14.18 -3.27
C TYR A 3 2.59 12.64 -3.22
N SER A 4 3.72 11.95 -3.42
CA SER A 4 3.72 10.48 -3.53
C SER A 4 3.24 9.79 -2.25
N GLY A 5 3.45 10.39 -1.08
CA GLY A 5 2.95 9.83 0.17
C GLY A 5 1.42 9.87 0.22
N TYR A 6 0.79 10.96 -0.22
CA TYR A 6 -0.68 11.02 -0.31
C TYR A 6 -1.29 10.04 -1.32
N TYR A 7 -0.62 9.74 -2.44
CA TYR A 7 -1.07 8.69 -3.36
C TYR A 7 -1.08 7.30 -2.70
N LEU A 8 -0.10 7.04 -1.84
CA LEU A 8 -0.06 5.79 -1.08
C LEU A 8 -1.14 5.75 0.01
N VAL A 9 -1.41 6.88 0.68
CA VAL A 9 -2.56 7.03 1.60
C VAL A 9 -3.86 6.70 0.87
N PHE A 10 -4.07 7.32 -0.29
CA PHE A 10 -5.26 7.10 -1.10
C PHE A 10 -5.42 5.63 -1.51
N THR A 11 -4.32 4.98 -1.90
CA THR A 11 -4.30 3.54 -2.21
C THR A 11 -4.73 2.71 -1.00
N GLY A 12 -4.19 2.97 0.19
CA GLY A 12 -4.56 2.27 1.42
C GLY A 12 -6.02 2.49 1.83
N VAL A 13 -6.55 3.71 1.63
CA VAL A 13 -7.98 4.01 1.86
C VAL A 13 -8.88 3.21 0.93
N ILE A 14 -8.61 3.23 -0.39
CA ILE A 14 -9.38 2.44 -1.36
C ILE A 14 -9.30 0.95 -1.04
N HIS A 15 -8.10 0.44 -0.75
CA HIS A 15 -7.88 -0.95 -0.37
C HIS A 15 -8.77 -1.35 0.81
N ASN A 16 -8.79 -0.57 1.89
CA ASN A 16 -9.63 -0.86 3.04
C ASN A 16 -11.13 -0.76 2.74
N LEU A 17 -11.56 0.24 1.97
CA LEU A 17 -12.97 0.34 1.57
C LEU A 17 -13.42 -0.88 0.76
N ILE A 18 -12.60 -1.35 -0.18
CA ILE A 18 -12.86 -2.58 -0.94
C ILE A 18 -12.91 -3.79 0.00
N GLY A 19 -11.96 -3.90 0.93
CA GLY A 19 -11.93 -4.97 1.92
C GLY A 19 -13.19 -5.01 2.78
N LEU A 20 -13.63 -3.85 3.27
CA LEU A 20 -14.86 -3.72 4.07
C LEU A 20 -16.08 -4.17 3.28
N VAL A 21 -16.20 -3.77 2.00
CA VAL A 21 -17.34 -4.14 1.15
C VAL A 21 -17.32 -5.65 0.84
N LEU A 22 -16.19 -6.18 0.41
CA LEU A 22 -16.08 -7.59 -0.01
C LEU A 22 -16.10 -8.56 1.18
N GLY A 23 -15.52 -8.16 2.32
CA GLY A 23 -15.45 -8.95 3.54
C GLY A 23 -16.58 -8.69 4.52
N TRP A 24 -17.61 -7.92 4.13
CA TRP A 24 -18.66 -7.46 5.05
C TRP A 24 -19.30 -8.59 5.84
N GLN A 25 -19.72 -9.66 5.17
CA GLN A 25 -20.36 -10.80 5.82
C GLN A 25 -19.40 -11.47 6.82
N THR A 26 -18.14 -11.69 6.43
CA THR A 26 -17.11 -12.25 7.31
C THR A 26 -16.89 -11.40 8.56
N LEU A 27 -16.90 -10.07 8.42
CA LEU A 27 -16.75 -9.14 9.55
C LEU A 27 -17.98 -9.15 10.47
N VAL A 28 -19.19 -9.27 9.92
CA VAL A 28 -20.43 -9.42 10.69
C VAL A 28 -20.40 -10.72 11.49
N ASP A 29 -19.99 -11.83 10.87
CA ASP A 29 -19.90 -13.12 11.56
C ASP A 29 -18.85 -13.06 12.69
N MET A 30 -17.70 -12.40 12.45
CA MET A 30 -16.68 -12.15 13.48
C MET A 30 -17.22 -11.29 14.64
N HIS A 31 -18.07 -10.30 14.33
CA HIS A 31 -18.70 -9.47 15.35
C HIS A 31 -19.69 -10.26 16.21
N GLN A 32 -20.49 -11.14 15.59
CA GLN A 32 -21.45 -12.01 16.28
C GLN A 32 -20.76 -13.01 17.23
N ASP A 33 -19.57 -13.48 16.86
CA ASP A 33 -18.78 -14.40 17.68
C ASP A 33 -17.98 -13.70 18.80
N ASN A 34 -18.10 -12.37 18.93
CA ASN A 34 -17.24 -11.49 19.73
C ASN A 34 -15.80 -11.46 19.21
N TRP A 35 -15.27 -10.27 18.95
CA TRP A 35 -13.99 -10.07 18.25
C TRP A 35 -12.80 -10.90 18.77
N PHE A 36 -12.76 -11.20 20.08
CA PHE A 36 -11.67 -11.95 20.69
C PHE A 36 -11.60 -13.39 20.17
N SER A 37 -10.47 -13.77 19.58
CA SER A 37 -10.25 -15.10 18.97
C SER A 37 -11.30 -15.48 17.91
N SER A 38 -12.02 -14.51 17.34
CA SER A 38 -13.05 -14.74 16.32
C SER A 38 -12.51 -15.39 15.04
N THR A 39 -11.19 -15.42 14.81
CA THR A 39 -10.61 -16.15 13.68
C THR A 39 -10.48 -17.66 13.91
N ILE A 40 -10.79 -18.15 15.12
CA ILE A 40 -10.75 -19.57 15.48
C ILE A 40 -12.15 -20.03 15.88
N VAL A 41 -12.70 -21.01 15.18
CA VAL A 41 -14.03 -21.57 15.46
C VAL A 41 -13.88 -23.08 15.66
N ASN A 42 -14.39 -23.60 16.77
CA ASN A 42 -14.28 -25.03 17.14
C ASN A 42 -12.82 -25.56 17.10
N GLY A 43 -11.87 -24.73 17.52
CA GLY A 43 -10.44 -25.07 17.53
C GLY A 43 -9.77 -25.08 16.15
N GLN A 44 -10.44 -24.59 15.10
CA GLN A 44 -9.92 -24.52 13.73
C GLN A 44 -9.74 -23.08 13.28
N ILE A 45 -8.65 -22.81 12.55
CA ILE A 45 -8.39 -21.49 11.98
C ILE A 45 -9.32 -21.25 10.78
N MET A 46 -10.09 -20.18 10.85
CA MET A 46 -10.97 -19.73 9.78
C MET A 46 -10.18 -18.83 8.81
N PHE A 47 -9.61 -19.43 7.77
CA PHE A 47 -8.74 -18.73 6.81
C PHE A 47 -9.36 -17.47 6.20
N GLN A 48 -10.67 -17.44 5.95
CA GLN A 48 -11.34 -16.24 5.43
C GLN A 48 -11.31 -15.08 6.43
N ARG A 49 -11.49 -15.36 7.72
CA ARG A 49 -11.44 -14.36 8.80
C ARG A 49 -10.02 -13.85 9.01
N GLU A 50 -9.03 -14.74 8.97
CA GLU A 50 -7.60 -14.36 8.96
C GLU A 50 -7.28 -13.48 7.75
N ALA A 51 -7.71 -13.90 6.55
CA ALA A 51 -7.44 -13.19 5.30
C ALA A 51 -8.02 -11.77 5.32
N ILE A 52 -9.25 -11.56 5.79
CA ILE A 52 -9.84 -10.22 5.84
C ILE A 52 -9.13 -9.33 6.88
N VAL A 53 -8.71 -9.89 8.02
CA VAL A 53 -7.92 -9.15 9.02
C VAL A 53 -6.59 -8.69 8.42
N TRP A 54 -5.84 -9.61 7.80
CA TRP A 54 -4.58 -9.25 7.13
C TRP A 54 -4.80 -8.27 5.99
N PHE A 55 -5.87 -8.43 5.21
CA PHE A 55 -6.20 -7.53 4.12
C PHE A 55 -6.44 -6.09 4.63
N LEU A 56 -7.26 -5.91 5.66
CA LEU A 56 -7.52 -4.58 6.24
C LEU A 56 -6.30 -4.00 6.97
N LEU A 57 -5.54 -4.84 7.66
CA LEU A 57 -4.31 -4.42 8.34
C LEU A 57 -3.27 -3.92 7.35
N THR A 58 -3.09 -4.60 6.21
CA THR A 58 -2.16 -4.16 5.16
C THR A 58 -2.58 -2.83 4.55
N GLY A 59 -3.87 -2.61 4.28
CA GLY A 59 -4.38 -1.31 3.82
C GLY A 59 -4.13 -0.19 4.84
N PHE A 60 -4.35 -0.46 6.13
CA PHE A 60 -4.03 0.49 7.19
C PHE A 60 -2.53 0.78 7.27
N PHE A 61 -1.67 -0.24 7.12
CA PHE A 61 -0.23 -0.05 7.01
C PHE A 61 0.15 0.87 5.84
N TRP A 62 -0.48 0.73 4.67
CA TRP A 62 -0.24 1.63 3.53
C TRP A 62 -0.63 3.08 3.82
N ILE A 63 -1.72 3.30 4.58
CA ILE A 63 -2.12 4.64 5.03
C ILE A 63 -1.03 5.24 5.92
N LEU A 64 -0.58 4.51 6.95
CA LEU A 64 0.46 4.99 7.87
C LEU A 64 1.77 5.26 7.14
N PHE A 65 2.19 4.33 6.28
CA PHE A 65 3.40 4.47 5.49
C PHE A 65 3.32 5.65 4.52
N GLY A 66 2.14 5.89 3.93
CA GLY A 66 1.87 7.05 3.09
C GLY A 66 2.01 8.38 3.83
N PHE A 67 1.46 8.50 5.05
CA PHE A 67 1.64 9.69 5.88
C PHE A 67 3.10 9.91 6.28
N MET A 68 3.78 8.85 6.71
CA MET A 68 5.20 8.90 7.06
C MET A 68 6.04 9.36 5.86
N LEU A 69 5.84 8.76 4.69
CA LEU A 69 6.52 9.12 3.45
C LEU A 69 6.22 10.58 3.06
N GLN A 70 4.97 11.02 3.20
CA GLN A 70 4.60 12.38 2.87
C GLN A 70 5.26 13.40 3.78
N LYS A 71 5.36 13.10 5.09
CA LYS A 71 6.07 13.94 6.05
C LYS A 71 7.56 14.00 5.71
N ALA A 72 8.21 12.86 5.50
CA ALA A 72 9.62 12.80 5.14
C ALA A 72 9.92 13.62 3.86
N LEU A 73 9.07 13.49 2.81
CA LEU A 73 9.21 14.26 1.58
C LEU A 73 9.12 15.78 1.81
N LYS A 74 8.26 16.23 2.73
CA LYS A 74 8.15 17.65 3.10
C LYS A 74 9.38 18.14 3.87
N GLU A 75 10.05 17.25 4.60
CA GLU A 75 11.29 17.51 5.34
C GLU A 75 12.56 17.39 4.46
N GLY A 76 12.40 17.21 3.14
CA GLY A 76 13.50 17.18 2.18
C GLY A 76 14.10 15.79 1.95
N PHE A 77 13.52 14.73 2.55
CA PHE A 77 13.92 13.36 2.27
C PHE A 77 13.76 13.04 0.78
N THR A 78 14.80 12.47 0.18
CA THR A 78 14.76 11.93 -1.17
C THR A 78 14.68 10.41 -1.09
N PRO A 79 13.56 9.79 -1.54
CA PRO A 79 13.41 8.34 -1.49
C PRO A 79 14.48 7.62 -2.31
N SER A 80 14.83 6.41 -1.89
CA SER A 80 15.73 5.55 -2.66
C SER A 80 15.09 5.05 -3.96
N LEU A 81 15.90 4.83 -5.01
CA LEU A 81 15.47 4.15 -6.24
C LEU A 81 14.94 2.73 -5.95
N TYR A 82 15.43 2.07 -4.91
CA TYR A 82 14.94 0.75 -4.50
C TYR A 82 13.48 0.80 -4.07
N LEU A 83 13.02 1.89 -3.45
CA LEU A 83 11.61 2.03 -3.07
C LEU A 83 10.73 2.15 -4.32
N ALA A 84 11.18 2.88 -5.34
CA ALA A 84 10.44 3.03 -6.59
C ALA A 84 10.32 1.69 -7.34
N TRP A 85 11.42 0.96 -7.48
CA TRP A 85 11.41 -0.37 -8.12
C TRP A 85 10.69 -1.43 -7.29
N GLY A 86 10.76 -1.34 -5.96
CA GLY A 86 10.01 -2.21 -5.06
C GLY A 86 8.50 -2.12 -5.31
N PHE A 87 7.95 -0.91 -5.38
CA PHE A 87 6.54 -0.69 -5.70
C PHE A 87 6.15 -1.19 -7.11
N ILE A 88 6.99 -0.95 -8.12
CA ILE A 88 6.76 -1.48 -9.48
C ILE A 88 6.73 -3.01 -9.46
N THR A 89 7.72 -3.63 -8.84
CA THR A 89 7.87 -5.09 -8.81
C THR A 89 6.70 -5.74 -8.10
N ILE A 90 6.33 -5.24 -6.92
CA ILE A 90 5.19 -5.76 -6.16
C ILE A 90 3.89 -5.60 -6.97
N GLY A 91 3.71 -4.45 -7.63
CA GLY A 91 2.53 -4.19 -8.45
C GLY A 91 2.42 -5.15 -9.63
N ILE A 92 3.53 -5.42 -10.33
CA ILE A 92 3.57 -6.38 -11.45
C ILE A 92 3.29 -7.80 -10.96
N VAL A 93 3.99 -8.25 -9.92
CA VAL A 93 3.82 -9.61 -9.38
C VAL A 93 2.37 -9.84 -8.96
N ILE A 94 1.78 -8.91 -8.22
CA ILE A 94 0.39 -9.05 -7.77
C ILE A 94 -0.60 -8.89 -8.92
N ALA A 95 -0.35 -8.03 -9.92
CA ALA A 95 -1.20 -7.94 -11.11
C ALA A 95 -1.23 -9.26 -11.92
N ILE A 96 -0.14 -10.02 -11.92
CA ILE A 96 -0.08 -11.34 -12.56
C ILE A 96 -0.81 -12.40 -11.73
N ILE A 97 -0.54 -12.46 -10.42
CA ILE A 97 -1.12 -13.50 -9.54
C ILE A 97 -2.61 -13.24 -9.27
N MET A 98 -2.98 -11.97 -9.09
CA MET A 98 -4.31 -11.51 -8.71
C MET A 98 -4.73 -10.28 -9.55
N PRO A 99 -5.12 -10.47 -10.82
CA PRO A 99 -5.38 -9.37 -11.76
C PRO A 99 -6.55 -8.47 -11.35
N ILE A 100 -7.46 -8.93 -10.50
CA ILE A 100 -8.63 -8.15 -10.05
C ILE A 100 -8.32 -7.35 -8.76
N SER A 101 -7.16 -7.57 -8.13
CA SER A 101 -6.82 -6.97 -6.81
C SER A 101 -6.66 -5.44 -6.79
N GLY A 102 -6.50 -4.79 -7.94
CA GLY A 102 -6.22 -3.35 -8.01
C GLY A 102 -4.75 -2.97 -7.74
N ALA A 103 -3.83 -3.94 -7.63
CA ALA A 103 -2.41 -3.70 -7.36
C ALA A 103 -1.67 -2.85 -8.41
N TYR A 104 -2.31 -2.57 -9.55
CA TYR A 104 -1.85 -1.62 -10.55
C TYR A 104 -1.52 -0.24 -9.97
N LEU A 105 -2.18 0.17 -8.87
CA LEU A 105 -1.87 1.42 -8.17
C LEU A 105 -0.43 1.46 -7.64
N PHE A 106 0.16 0.33 -7.25
CA PHE A 106 1.57 0.28 -6.85
C PHE A 106 2.53 0.48 -8.01
N ILE A 107 2.16 0.03 -9.22
CA ILE A 107 2.95 0.30 -10.44
C ILE A 107 3.00 1.81 -10.69
N ILE A 108 1.83 2.48 -10.61
CA ILE A 108 1.72 3.93 -10.76
C ILE A 108 2.55 4.65 -9.67
N GLN A 109 2.42 4.22 -8.41
CA GLN A 109 3.18 4.77 -7.29
C GLN A 109 4.69 4.71 -7.54
N GLY A 110 5.21 3.55 -7.94
CA GLY A 110 6.63 3.39 -8.23
C GLY A 110 7.09 4.18 -9.46
N ALA A 111 6.27 4.30 -10.51
CA ALA A 111 6.56 5.14 -11.67
C ALA A 111 6.64 6.64 -11.31
N VAL A 112 5.74 7.13 -10.45
CA VAL A 112 5.74 8.52 -9.96
C VAL A 112 6.99 8.83 -9.12
N LEU A 113 7.47 7.86 -8.33
CA LEU A 113 8.73 7.98 -7.60
C LEU A 113 9.92 7.97 -8.58
N LEU A 114 9.99 6.99 -9.47
CA LEU A 114 11.10 6.82 -10.42
C LEU A 114 11.31 8.06 -11.30
N THR A 115 10.23 8.59 -11.87
CA THR A 115 10.27 9.80 -12.70
C THR A 115 10.71 11.04 -11.92
N GLY A 116 10.27 11.17 -10.66
CA GLY A 116 10.70 12.27 -9.80
C GLY A 116 12.18 12.20 -9.41
N LEU A 117 12.68 11.02 -9.07
CA LEU A 117 14.07 10.79 -8.72
C LEU A 117 15.01 11.07 -9.90
N ARG A 118 14.63 10.65 -11.12
CA ARG A 118 15.39 10.96 -12.35
C ARG A 118 15.50 12.47 -12.60
N LYS A 119 14.42 13.24 -12.34
CA LYS A 119 14.44 14.71 -12.48
C LYS A 119 15.39 15.37 -11.46
N ILE A 120 15.44 14.88 -10.22
CA ILE A 120 16.36 15.40 -9.20
C ILE A 120 17.81 15.13 -9.59
N LYS A 121 18.12 13.89 -9.98
CA LYS A 121 19.48 13.51 -10.41
C LYS A 121 19.94 14.31 -11.64
N SER A 122 19.05 14.59 -12.59
CA SER A 122 19.37 15.43 -13.75
C SER A 122 19.72 16.87 -13.34
N LYS A 123 18.93 17.48 -12.44
CA LYS A 123 19.20 18.85 -11.95
C LYS A 123 20.53 18.95 -11.20
N SER A 124 20.86 17.97 -10.35
CA SER A 124 22.12 17.97 -9.62
C SER A 124 23.33 17.87 -10.55
N LEU A 125 23.23 17.10 -11.64
CA LEU A 125 24.30 16.98 -12.63
C LEU A 125 24.51 18.26 -13.45
N VAL A 126 23.45 19.02 -13.74
CA VAL A 126 23.56 20.32 -14.41
C VAL A 126 24.23 21.35 -13.50
N GLN A 127 23.85 21.41 -12.23
CA GLN A 127 24.47 22.34 -11.26
C GLN A 127 25.95 22.07 -10.99
N GLN A 128 26.42 20.83 -11.14
CA GLN A 128 27.85 20.50 -11.00
C GLN A 128 28.71 20.89 -12.21
N LYS A 129 28.10 21.24 -13.35
CA LYS A 129 28.80 21.59 -14.60
C LYS A 129 28.94 23.10 -14.84
N ILE A 130 28.35 23.92 -13.99
CA ILE A 130 28.38 25.40 -14.03
C ILE A 130 29.29 25.87 -12.91
#